data_AF-A0A3B0YXH3-F1
#
_entry.id   AF-A0A3B0YXH3-F1
#
_cell.length_a   1.000
_cell.length_b   1.000
_cell.length_c   1.000
_cell.angle_alpha   90.00
_cell.angle_beta   90.00
_cell.angle_gamma   90.00
#
_symmetry.space_group_name_H-M   'P 1'
#
loop_
_entity.id
_entity.type
_entity.pdbx_description
1 polymer ?
#
loop_
_entity_poly.entity_id
_entity_poly.type
_entity_poly.pdbx_seq_one_letter_code
_entity_poly.pdbx_strand_id
1 'polypeptide(L)'
;MIAYLPFKPGNERPVTQVPRAVIILLLVGLGLQVTWHALRPAPTAAASALASALPLEVLRIASLGDDVALSKFLNLWLQMYDNQPGISIPFQDLDYARVESWLQASLSLDPRGHYPLLAAVRLYGEIPDPEKQTQMLEFAYEKFMEAPNERWPWLAHAVVIARHRIKDFELALKYANALADNAIGSQVPHWAQQMSIFVLEDMGEAEAASILIGGLLDSGQITDPHEFSFLSDRLSVLTGQNQEIN
;
A
#
# COMPACT_ATOMS: atom_id res chain seq x y z
N MET A 1 -52.94 2.66 -37.73
CA MET A 1 -52.66 1.27 -38.12
C MET A 1 -51.16 1.15 -38.32
N ILE A 2 -50.44 0.67 -37.31
CA ILE A 2 -48.97 0.61 -37.30
C ILE A 2 -48.56 -0.74 -37.90
N ALA A 3 -47.89 -0.71 -39.06
CA ALA A 3 -47.37 -1.91 -39.71
C ALA A 3 -46.03 -2.29 -39.07
N TYR A 4 -45.98 -3.47 -38.45
CA TYR A 4 -44.73 -4.10 -38.01
C TYR A 4 -43.88 -4.48 -39.23
N LEU A 5 -42.68 -3.91 -39.34
CA LEU A 5 -41.65 -4.38 -40.27
C LEU A 5 -41.00 -5.65 -39.68
N PRO A 6 -40.93 -6.77 -40.42
CA PRO A 6 -40.23 -7.96 -39.96
C PRO A 6 -38.71 -7.74 -39.95
N PHE A 7 -38.07 -8.12 -38.85
CA PHE A 7 -36.62 -8.12 -38.69
C PHE A 7 -35.98 -9.08 -39.73
N LYS A 8 -35.13 -8.52 -40.60
CA LYS A 8 -34.39 -9.26 -41.62
C LYS A 8 -33.18 -9.93 -40.93
N PRO A 9 -33.09 -11.27 -40.86
CA PRO A 9 -31.89 -11.90 -40.32
C PRO A 9 -30.69 -11.51 -41.18
N GLY A 10 -29.60 -11.10 -40.53
CA GLY A 10 -28.35 -10.74 -41.18
C GLY A 10 -27.90 -11.86 -42.11
N ASN A 11 -27.52 -11.48 -43.33
CA ASN A 11 -27.14 -12.38 -44.41
C ASN A 11 -25.71 -12.92 -44.15
N GLU A 12 -25.56 -13.75 -43.12
CA GLU A 12 -24.30 -14.42 -42.80
C GLU A 12 -24.09 -15.58 -43.76
N ARG A 13 -23.04 -15.49 -44.58
CA ARG A 13 -22.71 -16.56 -45.53
C ARG A 13 -22.20 -17.78 -44.78
N PRO A 14 -22.66 -19.00 -45.11
CA PRO A 14 -22.21 -20.21 -44.42
C PRO A 14 -20.72 -20.44 -44.67
N VAL A 15 -20.00 -20.87 -43.64
CA VAL A 15 -18.53 -21.09 -43.64
C VAL A 15 -18.07 -22.05 -44.75
N THR A 16 -18.98 -22.88 -45.26
CA THR A 16 -18.77 -23.78 -46.40
C THR A 16 -18.56 -23.08 -47.76
N GLN A 17 -18.87 -21.77 -47.88
CA GLN A 17 -18.58 -20.97 -49.08
C GLN A 17 -17.16 -20.38 -49.09
N VAL A 18 -16.38 -20.58 -48.02
CA VAL A 18 -14.99 -20.11 -47.97
C VAL A 18 -14.13 -21.02 -48.85
N PRO A 19 -13.39 -20.49 -49.84
CA PRO A 19 -12.51 -21.29 -50.68
C PRO A 19 -11.49 -22.05 -49.83
N ARG A 20 -11.25 -23.33 -50.15
CA ARG A 20 -10.31 -24.19 -49.41
C ARG A 20 -8.91 -23.58 -49.28
N ALA A 21 -8.48 -22.81 -50.27
CA ALA A 21 -7.22 -22.08 -50.25
C ALA A 21 -7.14 -21.05 -49.10
N VAL A 22 -8.24 -20.38 -48.77
CA VAL A 22 -8.31 -19.41 -47.66
C VAL A 22 -8.24 -20.12 -46.32
N ILE A 23 -8.88 -21.29 -46.19
CA ILE A 23 -8.80 -22.12 -44.99
C ILE A 23 -7.37 -22.63 -44.79
N ILE A 24 -6.72 -23.11 -45.86
CA ILE A 24 -5.32 -23.56 -45.81
C ILE A 24 -4.40 -22.39 -45.41
N LEU A 25 -4.58 -21.21 -46.01
CA LEU A 25 -3.77 -20.03 -45.70
C LEU A 25 -3.98 -19.56 -44.25
N LEU A 26 -5.20 -19.63 -43.74
CA LEU A 26 -5.52 -19.36 -42.34
C LEU A 26 -4.82 -20.37 -41.42
N LEU A 27 -4.90 -21.66 -41.72
CA LEU A 27 -4.25 -22.71 -40.93
C LEU A 27 -2.72 -22.59 -40.94
N VAL A 28 -2.14 -22.25 -42.10
CA VAL A 28 -0.71 -21.98 -42.22
C VAL A 28 -0.34 -20.73 -41.43
N GLY A 29 -1.12 -19.65 -41.51
CA GLY A 29 -0.90 -18.42 -40.74
C GLY A 29 -0.97 -18.66 -39.23
N LEU A 30 -1.98 -19.41 -38.77
CA LEU A 30 -2.12 -19.82 -37.37
C LEU A 30 -0.96 -20.70 -36.93
N GLY A 31 -0.57 -21.69 -37.74
CA GLY A 31 0.58 -22.54 -37.47
C GLY A 31 1.86 -21.73 -37.33
N LEU A 32 2.11 -20.82 -38.27
CA LEU A 32 3.26 -19.92 -38.24
C LEU A 32 3.24 -19.03 -37.00
N GLN A 33 2.07 -18.50 -36.62
CA GLN A 33 1.91 -17.66 -35.43
C GLN A 33 2.18 -18.44 -34.14
N VAL A 34 1.67 -19.67 -34.02
CA VAL A 34 1.91 -20.54 -32.86
C VAL A 34 3.37 -20.94 -32.78
N THR A 35 3.98 -21.37 -33.89
CA THR A 35 5.40 -21.73 -33.94
C THR A 35 6.29 -20.54 -33.61
N TRP A 36 5.96 -19.35 -34.14
CA TRP A 36 6.65 -18.10 -33.80
C TRP A 36 6.53 -17.74 -32.33
N HIS A 37 5.33 -17.88 -31.74
CA HIS A 37 5.13 -17.65 -30.31
C HIS A 37 5.82 -18.70 -29.43
N ALA A 38 5.91 -19.96 -29.87
CA ALA A 38 6.59 -21.02 -29.13
C ALA A 38 8.13 -20.92 -29.22
N LEU A 39 8.64 -20.35 -30.31
CA LEU A 39 10.08 -20.08 -30.50
C LEU A 39 10.51 -18.77 -29.84
N ARG A 40 9.58 -17.85 -29.54
CA ARG A 40 9.90 -16.67 -28.74
C ARG A 40 10.19 -17.13 -27.31
N PRO A 41 11.36 -16.78 -26.73
CA PRO A 41 11.55 -16.96 -25.30
C PRO A 41 10.39 -16.26 -24.59
N ALA A 42 9.83 -16.90 -23.55
CA ALA A 42 8.83 -16.27 -22.70
C ALA A 42 9.36 -14.89 -22.32
N PRO A 43 8.58 -13.80 -22.49
CA PRO A 43 9.09 -12.50 -22.13
C PRO A 43 9.44 -12.57 -20.65
N THR A 44 10.73 -12.45 -20.33
CA THR A 44 11.17 -12.36 -18.95
C THR A 44 10.89 -10.92 -18.56
N ALA A 45 9.82 -10.69 -17.80
CA ALA A 45 9.59 -9.40 -17.18
C ALA A 45 10.72 -9.18 -16.17
N ALA A 46 11.79 -8.52 -16.63
CA ALA A 46 12.91 -8.18 -15.78
C ALA A 46 12.42 -7.11 -14.81
N ALA A 47 12.35 -7.44 -13.53
CA ALA A 47 12.00 -6.49 -12.47
C ALA A 47 12.99 -5.30 -12.38
N SER A 48 14.12 -5.36 -13.10
CA SER A 48 15.08 -4.27 -13.29
C SER A 48 14.67 -3.21 -14.33
N ALA A 49 13.51 -3.32 -14.98
CA ALA A 49 13.12 -2.39 -16.06
C ALA A 49 12.35 -1.14 -15.61
N LEU A 50 12.02 -0.97 -14.32
CA LEU A 50 11.41 0.26 -13.83
C LEU A 50 12.47 1.36 -13.85
N ALA A 51 12.42 2.39 -14.68
CA ALA A 51 13.41 3.48 -14.60
C ALA A 51 13.30 4.22 -13.26
N SER A 52 14.37 4.86 -12.79
CA SER A 52 14.27 5.79 -11.64
C SER A 52 13.34 6.95 -11.99
N ALA A 53 12.60 7.46 -11.00
CA ALA A 53 11.77 8.63 -11.21
C ALA A 53 12.60 9.83 -11.69
N LEU A 54 12.01 10.66 -12.55
CA LEU A 54 12.63 11.90 -13.01
C LEU A 54 12.79 12.88 -11.83
N PRO A 55 13.81 13.75 -11.85
CA PRO A 55 13.96 14.80 -10.84
C PRO A 55 12.71 15.69 -10.76
N LEU A 56 12.43 16.21 -9.58
CA LEU A 56 11.22 17.00 -9.31
C LEU A 56 11.10 18.22 -10.22
N GLU A 57 12.22 18.86 -10.55
CA GLU A 57 12.28 20.03 -11.43
C GLU A 57 11.84 19.68 -12.85
N VAL A 58 12.26 18.52 -13.34
CA VAL A 58 11.88 18.01 -14.67
C VAL A 58 10.40 17.64 -14.67
N LEU A 59 9.91 17.02 -13.60
CA LEU A 59 8.50 16.68 -13.45
C LEU A 59 7.61 17.93 -13.41
N ARG A 60 8.01 18.99 -12.71
CA ARG A 60 7.27 20.27 -12.70
C ARG A 60 7.23 20.95 -14.06
N ILE A 61 8.26 20.79 -14.87
CA ILE A 61 8.23 21.27 -16.27
C ILE A 61 7.28 20.39 -17.09
N ALA A 62 7.35 19.07 -16.92
CA ALA A 62 6.51 18.11 -17.62
C ALA A 62 5.02 18.17 -17.22
N SER A 63 4.71 18.69 -16.04
CA SER A 63 3.33 18.85 -15.56
C SER A 63 2.56 19.95 -16.31
N LEU A 64 3.29 20.82 -17.05
CA LEU A 64 2.72 21.94 -17.79
C LEU A 64 1.83 22.85 -16.92
N GLY A 65 2.12 22.91 -15.62
CA GLY A 65 1.41 23.74 -14.64
C GLY A 65 0.34 23.01 -13.81
N ASP A 66 0.10 21.72 -14.04
CA ASP A 66 -0.81 20.89 -13.23
C ASP A 66 -0.07 19.70 -12.57
N ASP A 67 0.60 20.00 -11.44
CA ASP A 67 1.37 19.02 -10.69
C ASP A 67 0.49 17.89 -10.13
N VAL A 68 -0.77 18.18 -9.77
CA VAL A 68 -1.70 17.19 -9.21
C VAL A 68 -2.11 16.18 -10.28
N ALA A 69 -2.46 16.65 -11.48
CA ALA A 69 -2.78 15.75 -12.60
C ALA A 69 -1.60 14.85 -12.95
N LEU A 70 -0.38 15.42 -12.99
CA LEU A 70 0.82 14.63 -13.23
C LEU A 70 1.04 13.60 -12.12
N SER A 71 0.88 13.96 -10.84
CA SER A 71 0.95 13.02 -9.72
C SER A 71 0.00 11.83 -9.90
N LYS A 72 -1.27 12.08 -10.26
CA LYS A 72 -2.23 10.99 -10.53
C LYS A 72 -1.80 10.13 -11.72
N PHE A 73 -1.26 10.74 -12.77
CA PHE A 73 -0.72 10.00 -13.91
C PHE A 73 0.46 9.11 -13.50
N LEU A 74 1.39 9.61 -12.66
CA LEU A 74 2.51 8.81 -12.17
C LEU A 74 2.03 7.60 -11.35
N ASN A 75 1.02 7.79 -10.50
CA ASN A 75 0.42 6.71 -9.72
C ASN A 75 -0.19 5.63 -10.63
N LEU A 76 -0.94 6.04 -11.65
CA LEU A 76 -1.52 5.12 -12.63
C LEU A 76 -0.45 4.40 -13.46
N TRP A 77 0.62 5.11 -13.84
CA TRP A 77 1.73 4.54 -14.58
C TRP A 77 2.46 3.46 -13.77
N LEU A 78 2.72 3.73 -12.49
CA LEU A 78 3.31 2.75 -11.57
C LEU A 78 2.40 1.51 -11.44
N GLN A 79 1.10 1.71 -11.22
CA GLN A 79 0.14 0.61 -11.14
C GLN A 79 0.03 -0.21 -12.44
N MET A 80 0.15 0.44 -13.60
CA MET A 80 0.16 -0.24 -14.90
C MET A 80 1.43 -1.09 -15.06
N TYR A 81 2.58 -0.59 -14.59
CA TYR A 81 3.84 -1.31 -14.66
C TYR A 81 3.83 -2.57 -13.78
N ASP A 82 3.16 -2.51 -12.63
CA ASP A 82 3.00 -3.65 -11.72
C ASP A 82 2.11 -4.77 -12.31
N ASN A 83 1.13 -4.41 -13.15
CA ASN A 83 0.14 -5.34 -13.70
C ASN A 83 0.31 -5.55 -15.22
N GLN A 84 1.35 -6.27 -15.62
CA GLN A 84 1.61 -6.58 -17.03
C GLN A 84 0.77 -7.78 -17.53
N PRO A 85 0.02 -7.65 -18.65
CA PRO A 85 -0.76 -8.76 -19.19
C PRO A 85 0.14 -9.94 -19.59
N GLY A 86 -0.10 -11.10 -18.96
CA GLY A 86 0.58 -12.36 -19.27
C GLY A 86 1.83 -12.65 -18.45
N ILE A 87 2.35 -11.69 -17.67
CA ILE A 87 3.46 -11.86 -16.73
C ILE A 87 3.20 -10.98 -15.50
N SER A 88 2.58 -11.54 -14.46
CA SER A 88 2.52 -10.86 -13.17
C SER A 88 3.91 -10.88 -12.56
N ILE A 89 4.64 -9.76 -12.54
CA ILE A 89 5.86 -9.66 -11.73
C ILE A 89 5.39 -9.70 -10.27
N PRO A 90 5.83 -10.68 -9.47
CA PRO A 90 5.55 -10.66 -8.04
C PRO A 90 6.06 -9.36 -7.44
N PHE A 91 5.28 -8.67 -6.61
CA PHE A 91 5.71 -7.41 -5.98
C PHE A 91 7.05 -7.53 -5.25
N GLN A 92 7.38 -8.72 -4.75
CA GLN A 92 8.67 -9.05 -4.14
C GLN A 92 9.88 -8.91 -5.08
N ASP A 93 9.72 -9.01 -6.40
CA ASP A 93 10.85 -9.01 -7.33
C ASP A 93 11.21 -7.58 -7.76
N LEU A 94 10.33 -6.60 -7.50
CA LEU A 94 10.54 -5.20 -7.83
C LEU A 94 11.76 -4.59 -7.12
N ASP A 95 12.34 -3.58 -7.76
CA ASP A 95 13.39 -2.73 -7.18
C ASP A 95 12.75 -1.65 -6.30
N TYR A 96 12.80 -1.86 -4.99
CA TYR A 96 12.10 -1.03 -4.01
C TYR A 96 12.67 0.39 -3.92
N ALA A 97 13.97 0.57 -4.19
CA ALA A 97 14.55 1.90 -4.29
C ALA A 97 13.89 2.71 -5.43
N ARG A 98 13.53 2.05 -6.53
CA ARG A 98 12.86 2.70 -7.65
C ARG A 98 11.39 2.94 -7.36
N VAL A 99 10.68 1.96 -6.79
CA VAL A 99 9.29 2.13 -6.34
C VAL A 99 9.20 3.32 -5.38
N GLU A 100 10.07 3.38 -4.38
CA GLU A 100 10.16 4.50 -3.44
C GLU A 100 10.39 5.82 -4.15
N SER A 101 11.32 5.88 -5.13
CA SER A 101 11.56 7.10 -5.91
C SER A 101 10.31 7.59 -6.66
N TRP A 102 9.49 6.68 -7.18
CA TRP A 102 8.24 7.01 -7.87
C TRP A 102 7.16 7.49 -6.89
N LEU A 103 7.02 6.82 -5.74
CA LEU A 103 6.11 7.23 -4.68
C LEU A 103 6.49 8.61 -4.14
N GLN A 104 7.79 8.85 -3.92
CA GLN A 104 8.32 10.15 -3.50
C GLN A 104 8.07 11.23 -4.56
N ALA A 105 8.32 10.95 -5.83
CA ALA A 105 8.06 11.90 -6.92
C ALA A 105 6.57 12.27 -7.00
N SER A 106 5.70 11.26 -6.95
CA SER A 106 4.25 11.44 -6.94
C SER A 106 3.76 12.28 -5.76
N LEU A 107 4.28 12.01 -4.56
CA LEU A 107 3.95 12.75 -3.34
C LEU A 107 4.54 14.18 -3.34
N SER A 108 5.70 14.38 -3.98
CA SER A 108 6.32 15.70 -4.10
C SER A 108 5.55 16.63 -5.05
N LEU A 109 4.84 16.05 -6.02
CA LEU A 109 3.93 16.75 -6.92
C LEU A 109 2.55 17.02 -6.28
N ASP A 110 2.03 16.07 -5.49
CA ASP A 110 0.78 16.22 -4.72
C ASP A 110 1.02 15.91 -3.23
N PRO A 111 1.47 16.89 -2.42
CA PRO A 111 1.78 16.66 -1.00
C PRO A 111 0.57 16.24 -0.15
N ARG A 112 -0.63 16.54 -0.62
CA ARG A 112 -1.91 16.15 0.00
C ARG A 112 -2.37 14.77 -0.44
N GLY A 113 -1.68 14.16 -1.40
CA GLY A 113 -1.98 12.85 -1.94
C GLY A 113 -1.78 11.76 -0.90
N HIS A 114 -2.83 11.00 -0.62
CA HIS A 114 -2.75 9.85 0.28
C HIS A 114 -2.31 8.55 -0.41
N TYR A 115 -2.49 8.47 -1.73
CA TYR A 115 -2.23 7.25 -2.48
C TYR A 115 -0.78 6.75 -2.35
N PRO A 116 0.27 7.59 -2.44
CA PRO A 116 1.64 7.09 -2.32
C PRO A 116 1.94 6.39 -0.99
N LEU A 117 1.37 6.90 0.11
CA LEU A 117 1.54 6.32 1.45
C LEU A 117 0.69 5.06 1.63
N LEU A 118 -0.54 5.06 1.10
CA LEU A 118 -1.36 3.85 1.01
C LEU A 118 -0.63 2.73 0.25
N ALA A 119 -0.04 3.07 -0.90
CA ALA A 119 0.69 2.12 -1.74
C ALA A 119 1.93 1.59 -1.02
N ALA A 120 2.74 2.47 -0.42
CA ALA A 120 3.91 2.09 0.36
C ALA A 120 3.54 1.08 1.45
N VAL A 121 2.55 1.38 2.29
CA VAL A 121 2.25 0.54 3.45
C VAL A 121 1.46 -0.72 3.07
N ARG A 122 0.45 -0.62 2.21
CA ARG A 122 -0.53 -1.70 1.97
C ARG A 122 -0.22 -2.57 0.75
N LEU A 123 0.41 -2.01 -0.29
CA LEU A 123 0.73 -2.76 -1.50
C LEU A 123 2.16 -3.29 -1.42
N TYR A 124 3.12 -2.40 -1.18
CA TYR A 124 4.54 -2.74 -1.17
C TYR A 124 5.03 -3.17 0.24
N GLY A 125 4.35 -2.77 1.31
CA GLY A 125 4.70 -3.14 2.69
C GLY A 125 4.15 -4.51 3.15
N GLU A 126 3.32 -5.16 2.35
CA GLU A 126 2.70 -6.46 2.68
C GLU A 126 3.28 -7.65 1.89
N ILE A 127 4.54 -7.54 1.45
CA ILE A 127 5.24 -8.61 0.72
C ILE A 127 6.04 -9.55 1.65
N PRO A 128 6.32 -10.80 1.26
CA PRO A 128 7.09 -11.74 2.09
C PRO A 128 8.61 -11.48 2.04
N ASP A 129 9.03 -10.24 2.29
CA ASP A 129 10.43 -9.81 2.33
C ASP A 129 10.63 -8.74 3.43
N PRO A 130 11.14 -9.10 4.62
CA PRO A 130 11.23 -8.19 5.76
C PRO A 130 12.03 -6.91 5.48
N GLU A 131 13.10 -6.98 4.69
CA GLU A 131 13.96 -5.81 4.41
C GLU A 131 13.19 -4.77 3.59
N LYS A 132 12.50 -5.24 2.55
CA LYS A 132 11.68 -4.40 1.68
C LYS A 132 10.44 -3.86 2.39
N GLN A 133 9.84 -4.66 3.28
CA GLN A 133 8.74 -4.19 4.12
C GLN A 133 9.22 -3.04 5.02
N THR A 134 10.34 -3.21 5.70
CA THR A 134 10.93 -2.16 6.55
C THR A 134 11.24 -0.91 5.75
N GLN A 135 11.81 -1.04 4.53
CA GLN A 135 12.06 0.11 3.66
C GLN A 135 10.79 0.94 3.38
N MET A 136 9.67 0.29 3.02
CA MET A 136 8.41 1.02 2.74
C MET A 136 7.77 1.60 4.00
N LEU A 137 7.93 0.94 5.14
CA LEU A 137 7.45 1.45 6.43
C LEU A 137 8.26 2.66 6.89
N GLU A 138 9.58 2.64 6.72
CA GLU A 138 10.45 3.79 7.01
C GLU A 138 10.13 4.96 6.08
N PHE A 139 9.90 4.72 4.78
CA PHE A 139 9.39 5.76 3.87
C PHE A 139 8.08 6.37 4.40
N ALA A 140 7.12 5.55 4.85
CA ALA A 140 5.87 6.05 5.42
C ALA A 140 6.09 6.84 6.72
N TYR A 141 7.04 6.43 7.57
CA TYR A 141 7.43 7.12 8.79
C TYR A 141 8.07 8.48 8.52
N GLU A 142 9.01 8.56 7.58
CA GLU A 142 9.62 9.82 7.16
C GLU A 142 8.57 10.80 6.65
N LYS A 143 7.66 10.32 5.79
CA LYS A 143 6.58 11.17 5.27
C LYS A 143 5.54 11.50 6.33
N PHE A 144 5.31 10.64 7.31
CA PHE A 144 4.49 11.00 8.46
C PHE A 144 5.05 12.22 9.20
N MET A 145 6.37 12.27 9.43
CA MET A 145 7.01 13.38 10.15
C MET A 145 6.83 14.75 9.48
N GLU A 146 6.64 14.78 8.16
CA GLU A 146 6.36 16.02 7.43
C GLU A 146 4.95 16.58 7.70
N ALA A 147 3.96 15.72 7.96
CA ALA A 147 2.58 16.12 8.25
C ALA A 147 1.87 15.14 9.20
N PRO A 148 2.26 15.09 10.49
CA PRO A 148 1.83 14.05 11.43
C PRO A 148 0.31 13.94 11.58
N ASN A 149 -0.36 15.09 11.69
CA ASN A 149 -1.80 15.16 11.93
C ASN A 149 -2.66 14.80 10.69
N GLU A 150 -2.07 14.76 9.49
CA GLU A 150 -2.75 14.38 8.25
C GLU A 150 -2.40 12.95 7.82
N ARG A 151 -1.18 12.50 8.14
CA ARG A 151 -0.61 11.23 7.67
C ARG A 151 -0.61 10.13 8.75
N TRP A 152 -1.11 10.42 9.95
CA TRP A 152 -1.24 9.45 11.04
C TRP A 152 -1.87 8.10 10.66
N PRO A 153 -2.88 7.98 9.75
CA PRO A 153 -3.48 6.68 9.45
C PRO A 153 -2.48 5.70 8.84
N TRP A 154 -1.53 6.23 8.06
CA TRP A 154 -0.50 5.43 7.38
C TRP A 154 0.53 4.91 8.37
N LEU A 155 0.95 5.75 9.33
CA LEU A 155 1.85 5.31 10.38
C LEU A 155 1.16 4.36 11.38
N ALA A 156 -0.12 4.57 11.69
CA ALA A 156 -0.90 3.63 12.50
C ALA A 156 -0.97 2.25 11.83
N HIS A 157 -1.18 2.21 10.50
CA HIS A 157 -1.13 0.96 9.76
C HIS A 157 0.27 0.35 9.74
N ALA A 158 1.33 1.17 9.65
CA ALA A 158 2.71 0.71 9.72
C ALA A 158 3.03 0.04 11.07
N VAL A 159 2.54 0.58 12.20
CA VAL A 159 2.66 -0.07 13.52
C VAL A 159 2.06 -1.47 13.50
N VAL A 160 0.86 -1.63 12.92
CA VAL A 160 0.18 -2.94 12.83
C VAL A 160 0.99 -3.94 12.00
N ILE A 161 1.55 -3.52 10.88
CA ILE A 161 2.38 -4.39 10.03
C ILE A 161 3.68 -4.77 10.75
N ALA A 162 4.39 -3.81 11.33
CA ALA A 162 5.62 -4.06 12.08
C ALA A 162 5.40 -5.05 13.22
N ARG A 163 4.30 -4.86 13.97
CA ARG A 163 3.90 -5.70 15.10
C ARG A 163 3.50 -7.12 14.69
N HIS A 164 2.63 -7.29 13.69
CA HIS A 164 2.02 -8.61 13.41
C HIS A 164 2.66 -9.40 12.28
N ARG A 165 3.22 -8.71 11.27
CA ARG A 165 3.78 -9.37 10.09
C ARG A 165 5.29 -9.50 10.17
N ILE A 166 5.99 -8.39 10.40
CA ILE A 166 7.44 -8.38 10.53
C ILE A 166 7.84 -8.96 11.89
N LYS A 167 7.01 -8.73 12.92
CA LYS A 167 7.29 -9.06 14.33
C LYS A 167 8.53 -8.35 14.85
N ASP A 168 8.77 -7.15 14.33
CA ASP A 168 9.77 -6.23 14.84
C ASP A 168 9.07 -5.27 15.81
N PHE A 169 9.08 -5.64 17.08
CA PHE A 169 8.41 -4.87 18.12
C PHE A 169 9.13 -3.56 18.44
N GLU A 170 10.46 -3.50 18.24
CA GLU A 170 11.21 -2.25 18.42
C GLU A 170 10.81 -1.23 17.35
N LEU A 171 10.69 -1.68 16.09
CA LEU A 171 10.19 -0.85 14.99
C LEU A 171 8.73 -0.42 15.22
N ALA A 172 7.88 -1.35 15.66
CA ALA A 172 6.49 -1.04 16.00
C ALA A 172 6.39 0.00 17.12
N LEU A 173 7.25 -0.10 18.14
CA LEU A 173 7.28 0.82 19.28
C LEU A 173 7.79 2.20 18.86
N LYS A 174 8.84 2.26 18.02
CA LYS A 174 9.33 3.51 17.40
C LYS A 174 8.20 4.26 16.70
N TYR A 175 7.43 3.56 15.87
CA TYR A 175 6.32 4.16 15.14
C TYR A 175 5.15 4.55 16.05
N ALA A 176 4.84 3.73 17.06
CA ALA A 176 3.77 4.01 18.00
C ALA A 176 4.07 5.22 18.90
N ASN A 177 5.31 5.36 19.37
CA ASN A 177 5.75 6.54 20.12
C ASN A 177 5.72 7.79 19.24
N ALA A 178 6.13 7.68 17.97
CA ALA A 178 6.04 8.79 17.04
C ALA A 178 4.59 9.28 16.81
N LEU A 179 3.61 8.37 16.78
CA LEU A 179 2.20 8.74 16.76
C LEU A 179 1.80 9.49 18.03
N ALA A 180 2.15 8.99 19.21
CA ALA A 180 1.85 9.63 20.48
C ALA A 180 2.43 11.04 20.57
N ASP A 181 3.69 11.21 20.15
CA ASP A 181 4.44 12.46 20.32
C ASP A 181 4.08 13.54 19.30
N ASN A 182 3.72 13.15 18.07
CA ASN A 182 3.60 14.09 16.94
C ASN A 182 2.18 14.25 16.41
N ALA A 183 1.32 13.23 16.55
CA ALA A 183 -0.06 13.25 16.03
C ALA A 183 -1.05 13.79 17.08
N ILE A 184 -0.82 15.01 17.54
CA ILE A 184 -1.59 15.67 18.63
C ILE A 184 -2.79 16.50 18.13
N GLY A 185 -3.08 16.47 16.83
CA GLY A 185 -4.21 17.19 16.24
C GLY A 185 -5.55 16.69 16.75
N SER A 186 -6.55 17.57 16.88
CA SER A 186 -7.89 17.22 17.37
C SER A 186 -8.64 16.20 16.50
N GLN A 187 -8.21 16.01 15.26
CA GLN A 187 -8.73 15.00 14.33
C GLN A 187 -8.13 13.60 14.55
N VAL A 188 -7.06 13.49 15.33
CA VAL A 188 -6.37 12.23 15.58
C VAL A 188 -7.08 11.52 16.72
N PRO A 189 -7.59 10.30 16.50
CA PRO A 189 -8.24 9.55 17.57
C PRO A 189 -7.25 9.16 18.68
N HIS A 190 -7.69 9.17 19.93
CA HIS A 190 -6.86 8.78 21.08
C HIS A 190 -6.25 7.37 20.95
N TRP A 191 -7.00 6.42 20.38
CA TRP A 191 -6.48 5.06 20.16
C TRP A 191 -5.20 5.04 19.30
N ALA A 192 -5.02 5.99 18.38
CA ALA A 192 -3.84 6.06 17.52
C ALA A 192 -2.61 6.55 18.31
N GLN A 193 -2.82 7.43 19.28
CA GLN A 193 -1.77 7.91 20.20
C GLN A 193 -1.42 6.84 21.24
N GLN A 194 -2.35 5.96 21.59
CA GLN A 194 -2.20 4.93 22.61
C GLN A 194 -1.60 3.62 22.09
N MET A 195 -1.23 3.54 20.81
CA MET A 195 -0.77 2.29 20.20
C MET A 195 0.46 1.68 20.90
N SER A 196 1.30 2.51 21.54
CA SER A 196 2.52 2.06 22.23
C SER A 196 2.22 1.16 23.42
N ILE A 197 1.09 1.38 24.10
CA ILE A 197 0.64 0.54 25.23
C ILE A 197 0.48 -0.92 24.78
N PHE A 198 -0.17 -1.13 23.64
CA PHE A 198 -0.40 -2.48 23.10
C PHE A 198 0.88 -3.13 22.57
N VAL A 199 1.81 -2.33 22.02
CA VAL A 199 3.10 -2.85 21.56
C VAL A 199 3.96 -3.29 22.74
N LEU A 200 4.04 -2.48 23.80
CA LEU A 200 4.78 -2.81 25.02
C LEU A 200 4.24 -4.07 25.70
N GLU A 201 2.92 -4.24 25.71
CA GLU A 201 2.31 -5.46 26.22
C GLU A 201 2.70 -6.70 25.41
N ASP A 202 2.66 -6.61 24.08
CA ASP A 202 3.08 -7.71 23.20
C ASP A 202 4.59 -8.03 23.35
N MET A 203 5.40 -7.05 23.79
CA MET A 203 6.82 -7.23 24.15
C MET A 203 7.03 -7.90 25.52
N GLY A 204 5.99 -8.03 26.35
CA GLY A 204 6.09 -8.48 27.73
C GLY A 204 6.52 -7.39 28.73
N GLU A 205 6.58 -6.13 28.29
CA GLU A 205 6.97 -4.97 29.09
C GLU A 205 5.77 -4.42 29.89
N ALA A 206 5.17 -5.28 30.73
CA ALA A 206 3.96 -4.97 31.48
C ALA A 206 4.13 -3.76 32.42
N GLU A 207 5.31 -3.57 33.00
CA GLU A 207 5.62 -2.41 33.84
C GLU A 207 5.56 -1.11 33.03
N ALA A 208 6.23 -1.05 31.88
CA ALA A 208 6.22 0.13 31.02
C ALA A 208 4.80 0.45 30.51
N ALA A 209 4.05 -0.58 30.10
CA ALA A 209 2.65 -0.42 29.72
C ALA A 209 1.79 0.12 30.87
N SER A 210 1.98 -0.39 32.10
CA SER A 210 1.25 0.08 33.29
C SER A 210 1.53 1.55 33.61
N ILE A 211 2.79 2.00 33.46
CA ILE A 211 3.19 3.39 33.68
C ILE A 211 2.50 4.31 32.67
N LEU A 212 2.47 3.93 31.38
CA LEU A 212 1.80 4.72 30.35
C LEU A 212 0.29 4.82 30.59
N ILE A 213 -0.37 3.71 30.94
CA ILE A 213 -1.79 3.71 31.26
C ILE A 213 -2.09 4.58 32.49
N GLY A 214 -1.29 4.44 33.56
CA GLY A 214 -1.46 5.23 34.78
C GLY A 214 -1.28 6.74 34.51
N GLY A 215 -0.22 7.12 33.80
CA GLY A 215 0.00 8.51 33.41
C GLY A 215 -1.13 9.08 32.55
N LEU A 216 -1.70 8.28 31.66
CA LEU A 216 -2.83 8.67 30.82
C LEU A 216 -4.12 8.84 31.63
N LEU A 217 -4.42 7.94 32.57
CA LEU A 217 -5.57 8.06 33.47
C LEU A 217 -5.46 9.31 34.38
N ASP A 218 -4.26 9.59 34.89
CA ASP A 218 -3.99 10.76 35.73
C ASP A 218 -4.02 12.09 34.96
N SER A 219 -3.72 12.07 33.66
CA SER A 219 -3.67 13.27 32.81
C SER A 219 -5.03 13.95 32.62
N GLY A 220 -6.13 13.25 32.87
CA GLY A 220 -7.49 13.75 32.63
C GLY A 220 -7.83 13.98 31.15
N GLN A 221 -7.00 13.50 30.21
CA GLN A 221 -7.22 13.66 28.76
C GLN A 221 -8.31 12.71 28.22
N ILE A 222 -8.61 11.63 28.95
CA ILE A 222 -9.64 10.66 28.56
C ILE A 222 -11.02 11.24 28.85
N THR A 223 -11.77 11.56 27.79
CA THR A 223 -13.13 12.10 27.91
C THR A 223 -14.23 11.05 27.87
N ASP A 224 -13.97 9.86 27.28
CA ASP A 224 -14.96 8.79 27.17
C ASP A 224 -14.95 7.89 28.43
N PRO A 225 -16.07 7.76 29.16
CA PRO A 225 -16.17 6.86 30.31
C PRO A 225 -15.83 5.39 29.99
N HIS A 226 -16.12 4.90 28.77
CA HIS A 226 -15.83 3.52 28.39
C HIS A 226 -14.32 3.29 28.21
N GLU A 227 -13.65 4.26 27.60
CA GLU A 227 -12.19 4.25 27.45
C GLU A 227 -11.50 4.28 28.82
N PHE A 228 -11.99 5.13 29.73
CA PHE A 228 -11.48 5.19 31.09
C PHE A 228 -11.63 3.84 31.82
N SER A 229 -12.82 3.23 31.74
CA SER A 229 -13.06 1.91 32.34
C SER A 229 -12.16 0.84 31.74
N PHE A 230 -12.05 0.80 30.41
CA PHE A 230 -11.22 -0.17 29.70
C PHE A 230 -9.75 -0.08 30.12
N LEU A 231 -9.19 1.13 30.16
CA LEU A 231 -7.81 1.36 30.54
C LEU A 231 -7.58 1.09 32.04
N SER A 232 -8.53 1.43 32.91
CA SER A 232 -8.47 1.11 34.34
C SER A 232 -8.46 -0.40 34.58
N ASP A 233 -9.36 -1.13 33.91
CA ASP A 233 -9.41 -2.59 33.97
C ASP A 233 -8.09 -3.19 33.45
N ARG A 234 -7.55 -2.66 32.34
CA ARG A 234 -6.28 -3.12 31.78
C ARG A 234 -5.10 -2.89 32.73
N LEU A 235 -5.03 -1.73 33.39
CA LEU A 235 -4.02 -1.43 34.40
C LEU A 235 -4.06 -2.43 35.56
N SER A 236 -5.26 -2.79 36.03
CA SER A 236 -5.43 -3.76 37.11
C SER A 236 -4.89 -5.15 36.73
N VAL A 237 -5.11 -5.57 35.47
CA VAL A 237 -4.59 -6.85 34.95
C VAL A 237 -3.06 -6.84 34.88
N LEU A 238 -2.46 -5.78 34.35
CA LEU A 238 -1.00 -5.69 34.18
C LEU A 238 -0.27 -5.63 35.54
N THR A 239 -0.80 -4.87 36.49
CA THR A 239 -0.24 -4.79 37.84
C THR A 239 -0.38 -6.10 38.61
N GLY A 240 -1.49 -6.83 38.43
CA GLY A 240 -1.68 -8.17 39.00
C GLY A 240 -0.73 -9.22 38.42
N GLN A 241 -0.50 -9.21 37.10
CA GLN A 241 0.48 -10.10 36.45
C GLN A 241 1.91 -9.85 36.95
N ASN A 242 2.28 -8.59 37.19
CA ASN A 242 3.60 -8.24 37.71
C ASN A 242 3.82 -8.71 39.17
N GLN A 243 2.74 -8.89 39.94
CA GLN A 243 2.80 -9.43 41.31
C GLN A 243 2.93 -10.96 41.36
N GLU A 244 2.53 -11.70 40.32
CA GLU A 244 2.67 -13.16 40.26
C GLU A 244 4.05 -13.64 39.78
N ILE A 245 4.83 -12.75 39.15
CA ILE A 245 6.16 -13.06 38.57
C ILE A 245 7.30 -12.75 39.56
N ASN A 246 7.05 -11.99 40.63
CA ASN A 246 7.97 -11.73 41.75
C ASN A 246 7.73 -12.66 42.94
#